data_AF-M0JTP9-F1
#
_entry.id   AF-M0JTP9-F1
#
_cell.length_a   1.000
_cell.length_b   1.000
_cell.length_c   1.000
_cell.angle_alpha   90.00
_cell.angle_beta   90.00
_cell.angle_gamma   90.00
#
_symmetry.space_group_name_H-M   'P 1'
#
loop_
_entity.id
_entity.type
_entity.pdbx_description
1 polymer ?
#
loop_
_entity_poly.entity_id
_entity_poly.type
_entity_poly.pdbx_seq_one_letter_code
_entity_poly.pdbx_strand_id
1 'polypeptide(L)'
;MLPLGCLGGATALVYGRTTDYLTLTDAERRWLVYKSTREEFDEWITVGRDDPVDDVWTTSVDSLVGLVDIAIDTDERIIESDTDSDFLVYTGDRLFRYEPPPEPRTDSTMGNSDAETSD
;
A
#
# COMPACT_ATOMS: atom_id res chain seq x y z
N MET A 1 10.54 -34.91 -2.13
CA MET A 1 9.95 -33.83 -2.94
C MET A 1 8.73 -33.34 -2.21
N LEU A 2 8.85 -32.21 -1.51
CA LEU A 2 7.75 -31.57 -0.77
C LEU A 2 7.00 -30.65 -1.75
N PRO A 3 5.66 -30.67 -1.82
CA PRO A 3 4.91 -29.71 -2.61
C PRO A 3 4.79 -28.40 -1.82
N LEU A 4 5.54 -27.35 -2.16
CA LEU A 4 5.32 -26.02 -1.59
C LEU A 4 4.14 -25.35 -2.31
N GLY A 5 2.98 -25.43 -1.65
CA GLY A 5 2.04 -24.32 -1.48
C GLY A 5 1.56 -23.54 -2.70
N CYS A 6 0.76 -24.16 -3.57
CA CYS A 6 -0.25 -23.40 -4.32
C CYS A 6 -1.48 -23.21 -3.41
N LEU A 7 -1.48 -22.19 -2.55
CA LEU A 7 -2.69 -21.79 -1.84
C LEU A 7 -2.66 -20.31 -1.44
N GLY A 8 -3.32 -19.46 -2.23
CA GLY A 8 -3.63 -18.06 -1.91
C GLY A 8 -3.94 -17.28 -3.20
N GLY A 9 -5.12 -16.72 -3.45
CA GLY A 9 -6.39 -16.77 -2.75
C GLY A 9 -7.50 -16.52 -3.78
N ALA A 10 -8.48 -17.43 -3.85
CA ALA A 10 -9.71 -17.18 -4.60
C ALA A 10 -10.65 -16.32 -3.74
N THR A 11 -10.35 -15.03 -3.58
CA THR A 11 -11.18 -14.09 -2.81
C THR A 11 -11.33 -12.71 -3.47
N ALA A 12 -11.31 -12.63 -4.80
CA ALA A 12 -11.48 -11.36 -5.52
C ALA A 12 -12.94 -11.02 -5.93
N LEU A 13 -13.97 -11.55 -5.26
CA LEU A 13 -15.34 -11.47 -5.79
C LEU A 13 -16.44 -11.07 -4.80
N VAL A 14 -16.20 -10.16 -3.85
CA VAL A 14 -17.31 -9.48 -3.13
C VAL A 14 -16.93 -8.06 -2.65
N TYR A 15 -16.74 -7.09 -3.56
CA TYR A 15 -16.68 -5.66 -3.16
C TYR A 15 -17.35 -4.70 -4.16
N GLY A 16 -18.26 -5.22 -5.00
CA GLY A 16 -18.81 -4.46 -6.13
C GLY A 16 -20.24 -3.94 -6.00
N ARG A 17 -20.88 -3.86 -4.81
CA ARG A 17 -22.32 -3.50 -4.79
C ARG A 17 -22.90 -2.72 -3.60
N THR A 18 -22.13 -1.99 -2.81
CA THR A 18 -22.71 -1.16 -1.73
C THR A 18 -22.36 0.32 -1.74
N THR A 19 -21.57 0.81 -2.70
CA THR A 19 -21.17 2.23 -2.75
C THR A 19 -21.80 2.98 -3.94
N ASP A 20 -23.12 2.89 -4.11
CA ASP A 20 -23.88 3.75 -5.05
C ASP A 20 -24.21 5.13 -4.44
N TYR A 21 -23.70 5.47 -3.25
CA TYR A 21 -24.05 6.71 -2.55
C TYR A 21 -22.87 7.69 -2.31
N LEU A 22 -21.62 7.32 -2.62
CA LEU A 22 -20.45 8.18 -2.45
C LEU A 22 -19.57 8.14 -3.70
N THR A 23 -19.59 9.22 -4.50
CA THR A 23 -18.67 9.38 -5.62
C THR A 23 -17.26 9.61 -5.08
N LEU A 24 -16.48 8.54 -4.94
CA LEU A 24 -15.09 8.61 -4.50
C LEU A 24 -14.24 9.41 -5.49
N THR A 25 -13.41 10.30 -4.97
CA THR A 25 -12.34 10.97 -5.70
C THR A 25 -11.30 9.97 -6.19
N ASP A 26 -10.50 10.34 -7.20
CA ASP A 26 -9.43 9.48 -7.70
C ASP A 26 -8.37 9.19 -6.61
N ALA A 27 -8.14 10.13 -5.69
CA ALA A 27 -7.22 9.93 -4.57
C ALA A 27 -7.76 8.87 -3.59
N GLU A 28 -9.03 8.95 -3.21
CA GLU A 28 -9.66 7.95 -2.34
C GLU A 28 -9.70 6.57 -3.00
N ARG A 29 -9.99 6.51 -4.31
CA ARG A 29 -9.96 5.24 -5.04
C ARG A 29 -8.57 4.61 -5.01
N ARG A 30 -7.51 5.38 -5.30
CA ARG A 30 -6.12 4.87 -5.26
C ARG A 30 -5.73 4.42 -3.86
N TRP A 31 -6.10 5.18 -2.84
CA TRP A 31 -5.85 4.81 -1.44
C TRP A 31 -6.54 3.50 -1.05
N LEU A 32 -7.83 3.34 -1.39
CA LEU A 32 -8.58 2.12 -1.10
C LEU A 32 -8.03 0.90 -1.85
N VAL A 33 -7.64 1.08 -3.12
CA VAL A 33 -6.96 0.02 -3.88
C VAL A 33 -5.66 -0.38 -3.18
N TYR A 34 -4.81 0.58 -2.83
CA TYR A 34 -3.59 0.32 -2.06
C TYR A 34 -3.86 -0.44 -0.77
N LYS A 35 -4.81 0.03 0.05
CA LYS A 35 -5.15 -0.59 1.34
C LYS A 35 -5.63 -2.03 1.17
N SER A 36 -6.49 -2.27 0.18
CA SER A 36 -6.97 -3.62 -0.15
C SER A 36 -5.82 -4.54 -0.58
N THR A 37 -4.93 -4.05 -1.45
CA THR A 37 -3.76 -4.82 -1.91
C THR A 37 -2.78 -5.12 -0.76
N ARG A 38 -2.51 -4.15 0.11
CA ARG A 38 -1.64 -4.36 1.27
C ARG A 38 -2.21 -5.42 2.21
N GLU A 39 -3.52 -5.41 2.46
CA GLU A 39 -4.19 -6.43 3.26
C GLU A 39 -4.14 -7.81 2.60
N GLU A 40 -4.36 -7.88 1.29
CA GLU A 40 -4.27 -9.12 0.51
C GLU A 40 -2.88 -9.78 0.60
N PHE A 41 -1.82 -8.97 0.58
CA PHE A 41 -0.43 -9.44 0.59
C PHE A 41 0.26 -9.34 1.95
N ASP A 42 -0.48 -9.19 3.05
CA ASP A 42 0.08 -9.06 4.41
C ASP A 42 1.04 -10.22 4.76
N GLU A 43 0.80 -11.43 4.23
CA GLU A 43 1.67 -12.59 4.48
C GLU A 43 3.07 -12.47 3.82
N TRP A 44 3.18 -11.72 2.72
CA TRP A 44 4.41 -11.47 1.96
C TRP A 44 5.18 -10.24 2.45
N ILE A 45 4.49 -9.39 3.21
CA ILE A 45 5.01 -8.13 3.73
C ILE A 45 5.53 -8.35 5.15
N THR A 46 6.64 -7.71 5.49
CA THR A 46 7.16 -7.69 6.86
C THR A 46 7.51 -6.27 7.22
N VAL A 47 6.96 -5.79 8.34
CA VAL A 47 7.31 -4.47 8.86
C VAL A 47 8.71 -4.52 9.43
N GLY A 48 9.55 -3.58 9.01
CA GLY A 48 10.93 -3.50 9.42
C GLY A 48 11.48 -2.10 9.29
N ARG A 49 12.69 -1.94 9.79
CA ARG A 49 13.46 -0.72 9.60
C ARG A 49 14.38 -0.90 8.41
N ASP A 50 14.33 0.02 7.45
CA ASP A 50 15.34 0.14 6.42
C ASP A 50 16.44 1.09 6.89
N ASP A 51 17.69 0.61 6.82
CA ASP A 51 18.84 1.49 6.93
C ASP A 51 19.21 1.98 5.54
N PRO A 52 19.51 3.27 5.34
CA PRO A 52 19.89 3.79 4.04
C PRO A 52 21.15 3.08 3.55
N VAL A 53 21.07 2.49 2.36
CA VAL A 53 22.21 1.85 1.71
C VAL A 53 22.72 2.78 0.62
N ASP A 54 23.91 3.34 0.84
CA ASP A 54 24.60 4.12 -0.17
C ASP A 54 25.04 3.22 -1.35
N ASP A 55 25.09 3.78 -2.56
CA ASP A 55 25.58 3.13 -3.79
C ASP A 55 24.78 1.90 -4.31
N VAL A 56 23.52 1.72 -3.89
CA VAL A 56 22.64 0.68 -4.45
C VAL A 56 21.80 1.21 -5.63
N TRP A 57 21.77 0.44 -6.73
CA TRP A 57 20.88 0.76 -7.84
C TRP A 57 19.42 0.67 -7.40
N THR A 58 18.74 1.82 -7.36
CA THR A 58 17.35 1.92 -6.90
C THR A 58 16.39 2.11 -8.06
N THR A 59 15.29 1.36 -8.07
CA THR A 59 14.22 1.45 -9.07
C THR A 59 12.87 1.62 -8.39
N SER A 60 12.15 2.68 -8.76
CA SER A 60 10.77 2.90 -8.32
C SER A 60 9.80 2.03 -9.14
N VAL A 61 8.81 1.49 -8.46
CA VAL A 61 7.73 0.67 -9.02
C VAL A 61 6.40 1.39 -8.79
N ASP A 62 5.55 1.44 -9.82
CA ASP A 62 4.31 2.22 -9.78
C ASP A 62 3.15 1.55 -9.02
N SER A 63 3.31 0.29 -8.60
CA SER A 63 2.25 -0.46 -7.91
C SER A 63 2.80 -1.49 -6.91
N LEU A 64 2.07 -1.69 -5.81
CA LEU A 64 2.40 -2.72 -4.82
C LEU A 64 2.34 -4.13 -5.43
N VAL A 65 1.40 -4.39 -6.33
CA VAL A 65 1.31 -5.68 -7.06
C VAL A 65 2.60 -5.95 -7.84
N GLY A 66 3.10 -4.95 -8.58
CA GLY A 66 4.36 -5.10 -9.31
C GLY A 66 5.56 -5.33 -8.40
N LEU A 67 5.55 -4.76 -7.18
CA LEU A 67 6.58 -5.04 -6.19
C LEU A 67 6.48 -6.48 -5.63
N VAL A 68 5.25 -6.99 -5.45
CA VAL A 68 5.00 -8.39 -5.06
C VAL A 68 5.49 -9.35 -6.15
N ASP A 69 5.20 -9.07 -7.41
CA ASP A 69 5.69 -9.89 -8.54
C ASP A 69 7.22 -9.99 -8.52
N ILE A 70 7.91 -8.86 -8.32
CA ILE A 70 9.38 -8.85 -8.18
C ILE A 70 9.83 -9.71 -7.00
N ALA A 71 9.20 -9.55 -5.83
CA ALA A 71 9.55 -10.31 -4.63
C ALA A 71 9.44 -11.83 -4.86
N ILE A 72 8.36 -12.28 -5.51
CA ILE A 72 8.14 -13.68 -5.87
C ILE A 72 9.19 -14.16 -6.88
N ASP A 73 9.44 -13.39 -7.92
CA ASP A 73 10.39 -13.76 -8.97
C ASP A 73 11.84 -13.85 -8.45
N THR A 74 12.18 -13.07 -7.42
CA THR A 74 13.51 -13.05 -6.81
C THR A 74 13.65 -13.92 -5.57
N ASP A 75 12.57 -14.56 -5.11
CA ASP A 75 12.50 -15.30 -3.83
C ASP A 75 12.89 -14.42 -2.62
N GLU A 76 12.53 -13.13 -2.67
CA GLU A 76 12.85 -12.14 -1.64
C GLU A 76 11.60 -11.69 -0.87
N ARG A 77 11.81 -11.06 0.29
CA ARG A 77 10.75 -10.52 1.13
C ARG A 77 10.48 -9.05 0.79
N ILE A 78 9.23 -8.62 0.95
CA ILE A 78 8.88 -7.18 0.95
C ILE A 78 9.03 -6.64 2.37
N ILE A 79 9.76 -5.54 2.51
CA ILE A 79 9.90 -4.80 3.77
C ILE A 79 9.03 -3.53 3.71
N GLU A 80 8.07 -3.40 4.62
CA GLU A 80 7.35 -2.16 4.87
C GLU A 80 8.15 -1.34 5.89
N SER A 81 8.64 -0.17 5.46
CA SER A 81 9.42 0.76 6.29
C SER A 81 8.55 1.33 7.40
N ASP A 82 9.00 1.16 8.64
CA ASP A 82 8.39 1.79 9.82
C ASP A 82 8.61 3.31 9.89
N THR A 83 9.47 3.86 9.04
CA THR A 83 9.90 5.26 9.07
C THR A 83 9.20 6.10 8.01
N ASP A 84 9.15 5.63 6.76
CA ASP A 84 8.65 6.41 5.62
C ASP A 84 7.40 5.79 4.94
N SER A 85 6.87 4.68 5.46
CA SER A 85 5.75 3.90 4.86
C SER A 85 6.05 3.31 3.47
N ASP A 86 7.30 3.37 3.01
CA ASP A 86 7.73 2.79 1.74
C ASP A 86 7.79 1.26 1.81
N PHE A 87 7.59 0.62 0.66
CA PHE A 87 7.74 -0.82 0.50
C PHE A 87 8.98 -1.12 -0.32
N LEU A 88 9.81 -2.05 0.15
CA LEU A 88 11.13 -2.32 -0.39
C LEU A 88 11.32 -3.80 -0.68
N VAL A 89 11.99 -4.11 -1.80
CA VAL A 89 12.55 -5.43 -2.08
C VAL A 89 14.03 -5.25 -2.40
N TYR A 90 14.89 -5.95 -1.66
CA TYR A 90 16.33 -5.91 -1.85
C TYR A 90 16.82 -7.25 -2.38
N THR A 91 17.51 -7.23 -3.52
CA THR A 91 18.01 -8.43 -4.20
C THR A 91 19.52 -8.65 -4.02
N GLY A 92 20.16 -7.82 -3.19
CA GLY A 92 21.61 -7.82 -3.00
C GLY A 92 22.35 -6.76 -3.81
N ASP A 93 21.99 -6.53 -5.07
CA ASP A 93 22.60 -5.49 -5.93
C ASP A 93 21.61 -4.40 -6.36
N ARG A 94 20.31 -4.65 -6.20
CA ARG A 94 19.24 -3.71 -6.58
C ARG A 94 18.22 -3.58 -5.46
N LEU A 95 17.72 -2.36 -5.32
CA LEU A 95 16.62 -2.00 -4.44
C LEU A 95 15.42 -1.59 -5.29
N PHE A 96 14.29 -2.26 -5.10
CA PHE A 96 13.01 -1.87 -5.69
C PHE A 96 12.16 -1.21 -4.63
N ARG A 97 11.54 -0.09 -4.95
CA ARG A 97 10.75 0.72 -4.02
C ARG A 97 9.37 1.02 -4.57
N TYR A 98 8.34 0.88 -3.75
CA TYR A 98 7.00 1.39 -3.99
C TYR A 98 6.64 2.39 -2.90
N GLU A 99 6.25 3.59 -3.32
CA GLU A 99 5.73 4.66 -2.46
C GLU A 99 4.19 4.59 -2.47
N PRO A 100 3.52 4.36 -1.33
CA PRO A 100 2.07 4.34 -1.28
C PRO A 100 1.44 5.68 -1.67
N PRO A 101 0.22 5.68 -2.25
CA PRO A 101 -0.51 6.92 -2.46
C PRO A 101 -0.76 7.61 -1.10
N PRO A 102 -0.75 8.94 -1.04
CA PRO A 102 -1.01 9.66 0.19
C PRO A 102 -2.43 9.40 0.69
N GLU A 103 -2.59 9.32 2.02
CA GLU A 103 -3.90 9.20 2.64
C GLU A 103 -4.78 10.41 2.25
N PRO A 104 -6.00 10.18 1.73
CA PRO A 104 -6.92 11.26 1.41
C PRO A 104 -7.28 12.02 2.70
N ARG A 105 -7.18 13.36 2.66
CA ARG A 105 -7.68 14.17 3.76
C ARG A 105 -9.20 14.06 3.78
N THR A 106 -9.75 13.55 4.87
CA THR A 106 -11.17 13.71 5.15
C THR A 106 -11.38 15.17 5.52
N ASP A 107 -12.07 15.95 4.67
CA ASP A 107 -12.51 17.31 4.99
C ASP A 107 -13.59 17.26 6.09
N SER A 108 -13.20 16.89 7.31
CA SER A 108 -14.00 17.01 8.53
C SER A 108 -13.67 18.33 9.22
N THR A 109 -13.86 19.45 8.52
CA THR A 109 -13.84 20.80 9.11
C THR A 109 -14.92 21.65 8.42
N MET A 110 -16.17 21.32 8.69
CA MET A 110 -17.17 22.36 8.98
C MET A 110 -17.15 22.46 10.53
N GLY A 111 -16.45 23.39 11.17
CA GLY A 111 -16.42 24.80 10.83
C GLY A 111 -17.78 25.46 11.11
N ASN A 112 -18.46 25.12 12.21
CA ASN A 112 -19.52 25.96 12.76
C ASN A 112 -19.07 26.55 14.08
N SER A 113 -18.01 27.35 13.99
CA SER A 113 -17.71 28.40 14.96
C SER A 113 -18.10 29.72 14.30
N ASP A 114 -18.90 30.47 15.05
CA ASP A 114 -19.07 31.93 14.98
C ASP A 114 -20.22 32.44 14.09
N ALA A 115 -21.35 32.76 14.75
CA ALA A 115 -21.75 34.16 14.90
C ALA A 115 -22.80 34.34 16.01
N GLU A 116 -22.39 35.15 16.96
CA GLU A 116 -22.99 35.66 18.18
C GLU A 116 -24.15 36.66 17.94
N THR A 117 -24.87 37.00 19.03
CA THR A 117 -25.61 38.26 19.28
C THR A 117 -27.08 38.36 18.80
N SER A 118 -28.06 38.30 19.72
CA SER A 118 -28.61 39.48 20.42
C SER A 118 -29.89 39.18 21.23
N ASP A 119 -29.94 39.75 22.43
CA ASP A 119 -31.05 39.98 23.39
C ASP A 119 -31.87 38.81 23.97
#